data_AF-A0A4Z0JK20-F1
#
_entry.id   AF-A0A4Z0JK20-F1
#
_cell.length_a   1.000
_cell.length_b   1.000
_cell.length_c   1.000
_cell.angle_alpha   90.00
_cell.angle_beta   90.00
_cell.angle_gamma   90.00
#
_symmetry.space_group_name_H-M   'P 1'
#
loop_
_entity.id
_entity.type
_entity.pdbx_description
1 polymer ?
#
loop_
_entity_poly.entity_id
_entity_poly.type
_entity_poly.pdbx_seq_one_letter_code
_entity_poly.pdbx_strand_id
1 'polypeptide(L)'
;MIIFLLILVFFLGSEISVQKGLYPKFLKKLTAGKLIMFSLGTLLGLAAISFFIKDAVILLLLGTIYFSVIISNHYMNGFSKMERGRKI
;
A
#
# COMPACT_ATOMS: atom_id res chain seq x y z
N MET A 1 9.63 -16.99 -14.52
CA MET A 1 10.71 -16.20 -13.90
C MET A 1 10.58 -14.70 -14.16
N ILE A 2 10.34 -14.24 -15.39
CA ILE A 2 10.21 -12.80 -15.72
C ILE A 2 9.11 -12.09 -14.91
N ILE A 3 7.94 -12.73 -14.74
CA ILE A 3 6.82 -12.15 -13.99
C ILE A 3 7.21 -11.85 -12.52
N PHE A 4 7.92 -12.77 -11.87
CA PHE A 4 8.40 -12.55 -10.50
C PHE A 4 9.41 -11.41 -10.41
N LEU A 5 10.25 -11.25 -11.44
CA LEU A 5 11.21 -10.15 -11.52
C LEU A 5 10.49 -8.80 -11.66
N LEU A 6 9.43 -8.72 -12.47
CA LEU A 6 8.61 -7.52 -12.60
C LEU A 6 7.89 -7.17 -11.30
N ILE A 7 7.34 -8.17 -10.59
CA ILE A 7 6.72 -7.98 -9.27
C ILE A 7 7.74 -7.45 -8.26
N LEU A 8 8.96 -7.99 -8.25
CA LEU A 8 10.05 -7.53 -7.39
C LEU A 8 10.43 -6.07 -7.67
N VAL A 9 10.59 -5.71 -8.95
CA VAL A 9 10.87 -4.32 -9.35
C VAL A 9 9.73 -3.40 -8.92
N PHE A 10 8.48 -3.83 -9.09
CA PHE A 10 7.31 -3.05 -8.67
C PHE A 10 7.26 -2.88 -7.14
N PHE A 11 7.57 -3.93 -6.37
CA PHE A 11 7.64 -3.88 -4.92
C PHE A 11 8.69 -2.88 -4.46
N LEU A 12 9.92 -2.98 -4.96
CA LEU A 12 11.02 -2.06 -4.62
C LEU A 12 10.68 -0.62 -5.03
N GLY A 13 10.12 -0.42 -6.23
CA GLY A 13 9.70 0.89 -6.70
C GLY A 13 8.61 1.51 -5.83
N SER A 14 7.64 0.70 -5.40
CA SER A 14 6.57 1.12 -4.47
C SER A 14 7.14 1.52 -3.12
N GLU A 15 8.06 0.71 -2.57
CA GLU A 15 8.71 0.98 -1.29
C GLU A 15 9.50 2.28 -1.29
N ILE A 16 10.39 2.46 -2.29
CA ILE A 16 11.18 3.69 -2.43
C ILE A 16 10.27 4.91 -2.62
N SER A 17 9.22 4.79 -3.42
CA SER A 17 8.28 5.89 -3.68
C SER A 17 7.53 6.27 -2.41
N VAL A 18 6.99 5.30 -1.69
CA VAL A 18 6.21 5.52 -0.48
C VAL A 18 7.07 6.08 0.66
N GLN A 19 8.30 5.58 0.84
CA GLN A 19 9.25 6.11 1.82
C GLN A 19 9.63 7.57 1.51
N LYS A 20 9.81 7.92 0.23
CA LYS A 20 10.01 9.31 -0.22
C LYS A 20 8.75 10.18 -0.10
N GLY A 21 7.63 9.61 0.33
CA GLY A 21 6.36 10.32 0.45
C GLY A 21 5.64 10.53 -0.89
N LEU A 22 6.02 9.83 -1.94
CA LEU A 22 5.39 9.85 -3.26
C LEU A 22 4.18 8.91 -3.28
N TYR A 23 3.17 9.25 -2.49
CA TYR A 23 1.85 8.60 -2.50
C TYR A 23 0.77 9.65 -2.23
N PRO A 24 -0.50 9.39 -2.59
CA PRO A 24 -1.54 10.40 -2.57
C PRO A 24 -1.68 11.11 -1.21
N LYS A 25 -1.74 12.45 -1.25
CA LYS A 25 -1.81 13.30 -0.05
C LYS A 25 -3.01 12.98 0.84
N PHE A 26 -4.11 12.48 0.29
CA PHE A 26 -5.28 12.11 1.08
C PHE A 26 -5.01 10.91 1.99
N LEU A 27 -4.22 9.91 1.53
CA LEU A 27 -3.83 8.75 2.34
C LEU A 27 -2.94 9.14 3.52
N LYS A 28 -2.13 10.20 3.38
CA LYS A 28 -1.26 10.72 4.46
C LYS A 28 -2.03 11.25 5.66
N LYS A 29 -3.23 11.78 5.44
CA LYS A 29 -4.06 12.39 6.48
C LYS A 29 -4.96 11.38 7.20
N LEU A 30 -5.03 10.15 6.70
CA LEU A 30 -5.83 9.10 7.31
C LEU A 30 -5.16 8.60 8.59
N THR A 31 -5.98 8.32 9.61
CA THR A 31 -5.55 7.54 10.78
C THR A 31 -5.31 6.09 10.36
N ALA A 32 -4.47 5.36 11.09
CA ALA A 32 -4.11 3.98 10.76
C ALA A 32 -5.33 3.09 10.51
N GLY A 33 -6.37 3.17 11.36
CA GLY A 33 -7.61 2.42 11.16
C GLY A 33 -8.36 2.79 9.88
N LYS A 34 -8.45 4.10 9.54
CA LYS A 34 -9.09 4.55 8.30
C LYS A 34 -8.30 4.14 7.07
N LEU A 35 -6.97 4.14 7.14
CA LEU A 35 -6.08 3.69 6.08
C LEU A 35 -6.29 2.20 5.77
N ILE A 36 -6.38 1.37 6.82
CA ILE A 36 -6.66 -0.06 6.68
C ILE A 36 -8.03 -0.30 6.06
N MET A 37 -9.07 0.35 6.58
CA MET A 37 -10.44 0.19 6.05
C MET A 37 -10.55 0.64 4.59
N PHE A 38 -9.92 1.76 4.22
CA PHE A 38 -9.88 2.22 2.84
C PHE A 38 -9.15 1.24 1.92
N SER A 39 -7.99 0.74 2.36
CA SER A 39 -7.20 -0.24 1.60
C SER A 39 -7.97 -1.55 1.44
N LEU A 40 -8.63 -2.02 2.48
CA LEU A 40 -9.48 -3.20 2.44
C LEU A 40 -10.66 -3.01 1.48
N GLY A 41 -11.37 -1.88 1.58
CA GLY A 41 -12.50 -1.58 0.70
C GLY A 41 -12.10 -1.49 -0.78
N THR A 42 -10.95 -0.87 -1.08
CA THR A 42 -10.42 -0.81 -2.44
C THR A 42 -9.98 -2.18 -2.97
N LEU A 43 -9.35 -3.01 -2.14
CA LEU A 43 -8.98 -4.37 -2.51
C LEU A 43 -10.21 -5.26 -2.71
N LEU A 44 -11.23 -5.16 -1.86
CA LEU A 44 -12.49 -5.88 -2.04
C LEU A 44 -13.22 -5.44 -3.31
N GLY A 45 -13.23 -4.15 -3.62
CA GLY A 45 -13.77 -3.64 -4.88
C GLY A 45 -13.03 -4.20 -6.10
N LEU A 46 -11.70 -4.21 -6.06
CA LEU A 46 -10.87 -4.82 -7.12
C LEU A 46 -11.09 -6.33 -7.22
N ALA A 47 -11.23 -7.02 -6.09
CA ALA A 47 -11.53 -8.45 -6.07
C ALA A 47 -12.89 -8.73 -6.72
N ALA A 48 -13.93 -7.96 -6.38
CA ALA A 48 -15.24 -8.04 -7.02
C ALA A 48 -15.15 -7.83 -8.54
N ILE A 49 -14.41 -6.81 -8.99
CA ILE A 49 -14.18 -6.56 -10.43
C ILE A 49 -13.43 -7.73 -11.09
N SER A 50 -12.47 -8.33 -10.39
CA SER A 50 -11.67 -9.45 -10.91
C SER A 50 -12.47 -10.72 -11.15
N PHE A 51 -13.62 -10.88 -10.48
CA PHE A 51 -14.57 -11.96 -10.80
C PHE A 51 -15.20 -11.79 -12.19
N PHE A 52 -15.42 -10.55 -12.63
CA PHE A 52 -16.01 -10.25 -13.95
C PHE A 52 -14.94 -10.12 -15.04
N ILE A 53 -13.75 -9.62 -14.70
CA ILE A 53 -12.65 -9.40 -15.62
C ILE A 53 -11.41 -10.11 -15.07
N LYS A 54 -11.11 -11.30 -15.59
CA LYS A 54 -9.98 -12.14 -15.12
C LYS A 54 -8.64 -11.41 -15.12
N ASP A 55 -8.39 -10.54 -16.10
CA ASP A 55 -7.13 -9.80 -16.20
C ASP A 55 -6.95 -8.76 -15.07
N ALA A 56 -8.04 -8.36 -14.40
CA ALA A 56 -7.99 -7.46 -13.25
C ALA A 56 -7.37 -8.11 -11.99
N VAL A 57 -7.14 -9.43 -11.97
CA VAL A 57 -6.40 -10.10 -10.90
C VAL A 57 -4.99 -9.52 -10.74
N ILE A 58 -4.37 -9.07 -11.83
CA ILE A 58 -3.05 -8.42 -11.78
C ILE A 58 -3.14 -7.09 -11.00
N LEU A 59 -4.20 -6.31 -11.22
CA LEU A 59 -4.43 -5.06 -10.49
C LEU A 59 -4.65 -5.32 -9.00
N LEU A 60 -5.32 -6.41 -8.64
CA LEU A 60 -5.50 -6.81 -7.25
C LEU A 60 -4.15 -7.14 -6.58
N LEU A 61 -3.28 -7.89 -7.27
CA LEU A 61 -1.93 -8.21 -6.79
C LEU A 61 -1.08 -6.95 -6.58
N LEU A 62 -1.00 -6.10 -7.61
CA LEU A 62 -0.24 -4.85 -7.55
C LEU A 62 -0.80 -3.90 -6.47
N GLY A 63 -2.13 -3.80 -6.37
CA GLY A 63 -2.79 -3.02 -5.33
C GLY A 63 -2.46 -3.53 -3.93
N THR A 64 -2.47 -4.85 -3.74
CA THR A 64 -2.13 -5.47 -2.44
C THR A 64 -0.71 -5.10 -2.02
N ILE A 65 0.25 -5.22 -2.94
CA ILE A 65 1.64 -4.83 -2.70
C ILE A 65 1.71 -3.35 -2.31
N TYR A 66 1.13 -2.48 -3.12
CA TYR A 66 1.22 -1.04 -2.93
C TYR A 66 0.59 -0.59 -1.60
N PHE A 67 -0.62 -1.07 -1.27
CA PHE A 67 -1.28 -0.73 -0.01
C PHE A 67 -0.57 -1.30 1.21
N SER A 68 -0.02 -2.52 1.11
CA SER A 68 0.80 -3.12 2.17
C SER A 68 2.01 -2.24 2.50
N VAL A 69 2.72 -1.76 1.47
CA VAL A 69 3.85 -0.85 1.61
C VAL A 69 3.44 0.48 2.25
N ILE A 70 2.31 1.07 1.84
CA ILE A 70 1.78 2.31 2.44
C ILE A 70 1.47 2.12 3.93
N ILE A 71 0.78 1.03 4.28
CA ILE A 71 0.41 0.72 5.66
C ILE A 71 1.67 0.51 6.51
N SER A 72 2.62 -0.30 6.01
CA SER A 72 3.90 -0.55 6.67
C SER A 72 4.65 0.76 6.94
N ASN A 73 4.79 1.63 5.94
CA ASN A 73 5.44 2.93 6.09
C ASN A 73 4.67 3.86 7.06
N HIS A 74 3.34 3.80 7.09
CA HIS A 74 2.55 4.58 8.05
C HIS A 74 2.86 4.19 9.50
N TYR A 75 2.90 2.88 9.79
CA TYR A 75 3.27 2.37 11.11
C TYR A 75 4.73 2.66 11.45
N MET A 76 5.66 2.45 10.52
CA MET A 76 7.08 2.73 10.72
C MET A 76 7.34 4.20 11.09
N ASN A 77 6.63 5.13 10.43
CA ASN A 77 6.69 6.55 10.77
C ASN A 77 6.11 6.86 12.16
N GLY A 78 5.07 6.14 12.59
CA GLY A 78 4.54 6.22 13.94
C GLY A 78 5.56 5.77 14.98
N PHE A 79 6.15 4.59 14.78
CA PHE A 79 7.19 4.03 15.67
C PHE A 79 8.43 4.92 15.74
N SER A 80 8.95 5.40 14.59
CA SER A 80 10.12 6.30 14.58
C SER A 80 9.86 7.62 15.32
N LYS A 81 8.61 8.13 15.33
CA LYS A 81 8.25 9.29 16.15
C LYS A 81 8.27 8.95 17.64
N MET A 82 7.78 7.77 18.04
CA MET A 82 7.86 7.30 19.43
C MET A 82 9.31 7.16 19.89
N GLU A 83 10.17 6.54 19.08
CA GLU A 83 11.60 6.36 19.40
C GLU A 83 12.32 7.70 19.57
N ARG A 84 11.91 8.73 18.83
CA ARG A 84 12.42 10.11 18.96
C ARG A 84 11.79 10.89 20.11
N GLY A 85 11.03 10.23 20.99
CA GLY A 85 10.38 10.84 22.15
C GLY A 85 9.21 11.77 21.81
N ARG A 86 8.70 11.77 20.57
CA ARG A 86 7.55 12.59 20.18
C ARG A 86 6.25 11.82 20.44
N LYS A 87 5.30 12.46 21.15
CA LYS A 87 3.91 11.96 21.23
C LYS A 87 3.29 11.91 19.83
N ILE A 88 2.57 10.82 19.58
CA ILE A 88 1.92 10.49 18.30
C ILE A 88 0.55 11.15 18.23
#